data_AF-A0AAU1ALH8-F1
#
_entry.id   AF-A0AAU1ALH8-F1
#
_cell.length_a   1.000
_cell.length_b   1.000
_cell.length_c   1.000
_cell.angle_alpha   90.00
_cell.angle_beta   90.00
_cell.angle_gamma   90.00
#
_symmetry.space_group_name_H-M   'P 1'
#
loop_
_entity.id
_entity.type
_entity.pdbx_description
1 polymer ?
#
loop_
_entity_poly.entity_id
_entity_poly.type
_entity_poly.pdbx_seq_one_letter_code
_entity_poly.pdbx_strand_id
1 'polypeptide(L)'
;MTKKIAISVPDDVAERLAEESNVSAFITDSVRQRMAGERTRQALRQVGFQLTDEGLAEAGRKLDEARTKITPELRAKAAALLGEASRGRMTIRD
;
A
#
# COMPACT_ATOMS: atom_id res chain seq x y z
N MET A 1 -10.61 -2.46 20.32
CA MET A 1 -9.92 -1.56 21.27
C MET A 1 -9.26 -0.45 20.49
N THR A 2 -9.56 0.82 20.80
CA THR A 2 -8.90 2.00 20.22
C THR A 2 -8.20 2.79 21.33
N LYS A 3 -7.08 3.43 21.00
CA LYS A 3 -6.36 4.35 21.90
C LYS A 3 -6.19 5.68 21.17
N LYS A 4 -6.44 6.78 21.87
CA LYS A 4 -6.21 8.13 21.34
C LYS A 4 -4.76 8.53 21.58
N ILE A 5 -4.11 9.06 20.55
CA ILE A 5 -2.75 9.59 20.60
C ILE A 5 -2.82 11.03 20.10
N ALA A 6 -2.20 11.97 20.80
CA ALA A 6 -2.04 13.35 20.37
C ALA A 6 -0.56 13.55 19.96
N ILE A 7 -0.34 14.14 18.79
CA ILE A 7 0.99 14.42 18.25
C ILE A 7 1.02 15.83 17.66
N SER A 8 2.19 16.46 17.68
CA SER A 8 2.48 17.65 16.90
C SER A 8 3.12 17.23 15.57
N VAL A 9 2.73 17.88 14.48
CA VAL A 9 3.29 17.66 13.14
C VAL A 9 3.67 19.01 12.53
N PRO A 10 4.58 19.03 11.53
CA PRO A 10 4.87 20.22 10.75
C PRO A 10 3.62 20.80 10.07
N ASP A 11 3.64 22.11 9.79
CA ASP A 11 2.48 22.84 9.26
C ASP A 11 2.02 22.30 7.89
N ASP A 12 2.94 21.99 6.99
CA ASP A 12 2.65 21.41 5.68
C ASP A 12 1.96 20.04 5.80
N VAL A 13 2.35 19.24 6.79
CA VAL A 13 1.70 17.96 7.09
C VAL A 13 0.31 18.18 7.67
N ALA A 14 0.14 19.17 8.56
CA ALA A 14 -1.16 19.51 9.12
C ALA A 14 -2.15 19.97 8.03
N GLU A 15 -1.70 20.82 7.11
CA GLU A 15 -2.47 21.29 5.95
C GLU A 15 -2.91 20.12 5.07
N ARG A 16 -1.99 19.21 4.70
CA ARG A 16 -2.33 18.04 3.89
C ARG A 16 -3.33 17.12 4.59
N LEU A 17 -3.19 16.91 5.90
CA LEU A 17 -4.12 16.09 6.67
C LEU A 17 -5.50 16.76 6.78
N ALA A 18 -5.59 18.09 6.80
CA ALA A 18 -6.87 18.79 6.83
C ALA A 18 -7.72 18.57 5.55
N GLU A 19 -7.11 18.17 4.44
CA GLU A 19 -7.81 17.78 3.20
C GLU A 19 -8.49 16.40 3.31
N GLU A 20 -8.10 15.57 4.27
CA GLU A 20 -8.63 14.22 4.42
C GLU A 20 -9.98 14.24 5.14
N SER A 21 -11.00 13.63 4.52
CA SER A 21 -12.33 13.46 5.13
C SER A 21 -12.31 12.71 6.47
N ASN A 22 -11.30 11.85 6.70
CA ASN A 22 -11.06 11.17 7.96
C ASN A 22 -9.56 10.96 8.22
N VAL A 23 -8.97 11.93 8.93
CA VAL A 23 -7.55 11.94 9.31
C VAL A 23 -7.13 10.68 10.07
N SER A 24 -7.95 10.22 11.02
CA SER A 24 -7.60 9.05 11.85
C SER A 24 -7.51 7.76 11.04
N ALA A 25 -8.43 7.57 10.10
CA ALA A 25 -8.40 6.42 9.19
C ALA A 25 -7.18 6.50 8.25
N PHE A 26 -6.95 7.66 7.64
CA PHE A 26 -5.82 7.89 6.74
C PHE A 26 -4.47 7.59 7.41
N ILE A 27 -4.24 8.14 8.61
CA ILE A 27 -3.02 7.88 9.39
C ILE A 27 -2.92 6.41 9.80
N THR A 28 -4.02 5.81 10.24
CA THR A 28 -4.02 4.39 10.65
C THR A 28 -3.63 3.49 9.49
N ASP A 29 -4.16 3.72 8.30
CA ASP A 29 -3.86 2.92 7.11
C ASP A 29 -2.43 3.15 6.64
N SER A 30 -1.95 4.40 6.66
CA SER A 30 -0.57 4.76 6.35
C SER A 30 0.43 4.05 7.27
N VAL A 31 0.17 4.05 8.59
CA VAL A 31 1.00 3.35 9.58
C VAL A 31 0.94 1.84 9.36
N ARG A 32 -0.24 1.26 9.11
CA ARG A 32 -0.38 -0.18 8.84
C ARG A 32 0.38 -0.59 7.59
N GLN A 33 0.32 0.20 6.52
CA GLN A 33 1.06 -0.05 5.29
C GLN A 33 2.56 -0.03 5.55
N ARG A 34 3.05 0.93 6.34
CA ARG A 34 4.46 0.98 6.77
C ARG A 34 4.86 -0.27 7.54
N MET A 35 4.09 -0.65 8.57
CA MET A 35 4.35 -1.85 9.38
C MET A 35 4.36 -3.12 8.52
N ALA A 36 3.44 -3.23 7.56
CA ALA A 36 3.41 -4.37 6.63
C ALA A 36 4.69 -4.43 5.79
N GLY A 37 5.14 -3.30 5.24
CA GLY A 37 6.40 -3.22 4.50
C GLY A 37 7.62 -3.58 5.36
N GLU A 38 7.67 -3.14 6.62
CA GLU A 38 8.73 -3.51 7.57
C GLU A 38 8.75 -5.02 7.84
N ARG A 39 7.58 -5.64 8.10
CA ARG A 39 7.47 -7.10 8.26
C ARG A 39 7.91 -7.87 7.02
N THR A 40 7.53 -7.43 5.83
CA THR A 40 7.95 -8.06 4.57
C THR A 40 9.48 -8.01 4.42
N ARG A 41 10.10 -6.84 4.65
CA ARG A 41 11.56 -6.71 4.59
C ARG A 41 12.26 -7.60 5.60
N GLN A 42 11.71 -7.71 6.81
CA GLN A 42 12.24 -8.61 7.83
C GLN A 42 12.16 -10.08 7.40
N ALA A 43 11.01 -10.52 6.88
CA ALA A 43 10.84 -11.88 6.40
C ALA A 43 11.79 -12.23 5.25
N LEU A 44 11.98 -11.31 4.30
CA LEU A 44 12.93 -11.48 3.20
C LEU A 44 14.38 -11.61 3.71
N ARG A 45 14.79 -10.77 4.67
CA ARG A 45 16.11 -10.89 5.29
C ARG A 45 16.29 -12.23 6.03
N GLN A 46 15.25 -12.70 6.72
CA GLN A 46 15.29 -13.98 7.44
C GLN A 46 15.52 -15.17 6.51
N VAL A 47 15.03 -15.12 5.26
CA VAL A 47 15.28 -16.17 4.26
C VAL A 47 16.53 -15.92 3.40
N GLY A 48 17.37 -14.97 3.81
CA GLY A 48 18.70 -14.74 3.23
C GLY A 48 18.79 -13.67 2.14
N PHE A 49 17.71 -12.94 1.83
CA PHE A 49 17.80 -11.83 0.87
C PHE A 49 18.61 -10.66 1.45
N GLN A 50 19.59 -10.21 0.68
CA GLN A 50 20.35 -8.98 0.92
C GLN A 50 19.54 -7.78 0.41
N LEU A 51 18.87 -7.07 1.32
CA LEU A 51 18.13 -5.85 0.99
C LEU A 51 19.01 -4.63 1.26
N THR A 52 19.68 -4.12 0.23
CA THR A 52 20.46 -2.87 0.29
C THR A 52 19.56 -1.65 0.14
N ASP A 53 20.00 -0.51 0.67
CA ASP A 53 19.25 0.74 0.59
C ASP A 53 19.15 1.22 -0.86
N GLU A 54 20.21 1.06 -1.65
CA GLU A 54 20.23 1.39 -3.09
C GLU A 54 19.23 0.53 -3.87
N GLY A 55 19.19 -0.78 -3.58
CA GLY A 55 18.28 -1.70 -4.24
C GLY A 55 16.82 -1.42 -3.89
N LEU A 56 16.54 -1.07 -2.63
CA LEU A 56 15.22 -0.63 -2.20
C LEU A 56 14.81 0.68 -2.88
N ALA A 57 15.73 1.64 -2.99
CA ALA A 57 15.47 2.91 -3.68
C ALA A 57 15.19 2.70 -5.17
N GLU A 58 15.95 1.83 -5.84
CA GLU A 58 15.71 1.48 -7.25
C GLU A 58 14.36 0.78 -7.44
N ALA A 59 14.02 -0.17 -6.57
CA ALA A 59 12.73 -0.84 -6.59
C ALA A 59 11.57 0.15 -6.39
N GLY A 60 11.75 1.13 -5.50
CA GLY A 60 10.80 2.23 -5.28
C GLY A 60 10.57 3.04 -6.56
N ARG A 61 11.63 3.52 -7.21
CA ARG A 61 11.53 4.27 -8.47
C ARG A 61 10.82 3.48 -9.57
N LYS A 62 11.18 2.21 -9.76
CA LYS A 62 10.52 1.32 -10.74
C LYS A 62 9.03 1.13 -10.44
N LEU A 63 8.66 1.02 -9.16
CA LEU A 63 7.26 0.91 -8.75
C LEU A 63 6.50 2.21 -9.03
N ASP A 64 7.09 3.37 -8.73
CA ASP A 64 6.47 4.67 -8.99
C ASP A 64 6.28 4.92 -10.49
N GLU A 65 7.29 4.61 -11.30
CA GLU A 65 7.20 4.64 -12.77
C GLU A 65 6.15 3.67 -13.32
N ALA A 66 5.98 2.50 -12.71
CA ALA A 66 4.92 1.57 -13.09
C ALA A 66 3.55 2.14 -12.70
N ARG A 67 3.43 2.78 -11.53
CA ARG A 67 2.18 3.37 -11.02
C ARG A 67 1.68 4.53 -11.87
N THR A 68 2.57 5.38 -12.40
CA THR A 68 2.16 6.48 -13.29
C THR A 68 1.54 5.98 -14.60
N LYS A 69 1.89 4.76 -15.03
CA LYS A 69 1.31 4.10 -16.21
C LYS A 69 -0.04 3.43 -15.91
N ILE A 70 -0.46 3.34 -14.64
CA ILE A 70 -1.75 2.74 -14.28
C ILE A 70 -2.85 3.77 -14.45
N THR A 71 -3.53 3.71 -15.60
CA THR A 71 -4.70 4.56 -15.88
C THR A 71 -5.97 4.05 -15.18
N PRO A 72 -7.00 4.91 -14.99
CA PRO A 72 -8.29 4.49 -14.45
C PRO A 72 -8.93 3.35 -15.25
N GLU A 73 -8.83 3.38 -16.58
CA GLU A 73 -9.37 2.36 -17.48
C GLU A 73 -8.66 1.02 -17.27
N LEU A 74 -7.34 1.05 -17.09
CA LEU A 74 -6.57 -0.15 -16.78
C LEU A 74 -6.96 -0.73 -15.42
N ARG A 75 -7.22 0.11 -14.41
CA ARG A 75 -7.72 -0.35 -13.10
C ARG A 75 -9.11 -0.97 -13.21
N ALA A 76 -10.02 -0.34 -13.94
CA ALA A 76 -11.37 -0.85 -14.16
C ALA A 76 -11.33 -2.21 -14.86
N LYS A 77 -10.50 -2.33 -15.92
CA LYS A 77 -10.29 -3.60 -16.62
C LYS A 77 -9.71 -4.68 -15.69
N ALA A 78 -8.72 -4.35 -14.88
CA ALA A 78 -8.15 -5.28 -13.90
C ALA A 78 -9.19 -5.75 -12.87
N ALA A 79 -10.03 -4.83 -12.37
CA ALA A 79 -11.11 -5.16 -11.43
C ALA A 79 -12.15 -6.10 -12.07
N ALA A 80 -12.53 -5.87 -13.33
CA ALA A 80 -13.44 -6.74 -14.07
C ALA A 80 -12.87 -8.16 -14.22
N LEU A 81 -11.61 -8.29 -14.64
CA LEU A 81 -10.92 -9.57 -14.79
C LEU A 81 -10.80 -10.33 -13.45
N LEU A 82 -10.48 -9.63 -12.36
CA LEU A 82 -10.45 -10.25 -11.03
C LEU A 82 -11.83 -10.72 -10.57
N GLY A 83 -12.89 -9.97 -10.89
CA GLY A 83 -14.28 -10.35 -10.62
C GLY A 83 -14.77 -11.52 -11.47
N GLU A 84 -14.31 -11.65 -12.70
CA GLU A 84 -14.58 -12.82 -13.56
C GLU A 84 -13.83 -14.06 -13.05
N ALA A 85 -12.54 -13.91 -12.72
CA ALA A 85 -11.73 -15.02 -12.22
C ALA A 85 -12.20 -15.56 -10.86
N SER A 86 -12.75 -14.70 -9.99
CA SER A 86 -13.35 -15.14 -8.72
C SER A 86 -14.67 -15.88 -8.92
N ARG A 87 -15.50 -15.45 -9.89
CA ARG A 87 -16.73 -16.15 -10.28
C ARG A 87 -16.46 -17.49 -10.98
N GLY A 88 -15.48 -17.55 -11.88
CA GLY A 88 -15.07 -18.79 -12.56
C GLY A 88 -14.47 -19.84 -11.61
N ARG A 89 -13.83 -19.41 -10.52
CA ARG A 89 -13.40 -20.33 -9.44
C ARG A 89 -14.56 -20.88 -8.60
N MET A 90 -15.74 -20.27 -8.61
CA MET A 90 -16.93 -20.81 -7.97
C MET A 90 -17.65 -21.85 -8.83
N THR A 91 -17.49 -21.84 -10.16
CA THR A 91 -18.16 -22.76 -11.08
C THR A 91 -17.42 -24.08 -11.32
N ILE A 92 -16.15 -24.20 -10.90
CA ILE A 92 -15.37 -25.45 -10.96
C ILE A 92 -15.42 -26.12 -9.59
N ARG A 93 -16.61 -26.47 -9.13
CA ARG A 93 -16.82 -27.26 -7.90
C ARG A 93 -18.21 -27.90 -7.94
N ASP A 94 -18.41 -28.81 -8.88
CA ASP A 94 -19.49 -29.81 -8.88
C ASP A 94 -18.86 -31.20 -9.09
#